data_AF-A0A674E7T0-F1
#
_entry.id   AF-A0A674E7T0-F1
#
_cell.length_a   1.000
_cell.length_b   1.000
_cell.length_c   1.000
_cell.angle_alpha   90.00
_cell.angle_beta   90.00
_cell.angle_gamma   90.00
#
_symmetry.space_group_name_H-M   'P 1'
#
loop_
_entity.id
_entity.type
_entity.pdbx_description
1 polymer ?
#
loop_
_entity_poly.entity_id
_entity_poly.type
_entity_poly.pdbx_seq_one_letter_code
_entity_poly.pdbx_strand_id
1 'polypeptide(L)'
;VFSAVCIIRVVVEEGLNQLPYSECTVTTPTGHKYDGVKFEKGNCGVSIMRSGEAMEQGLRDCCRSIRIVYNAKFPLDINRRKVLLMYPILTNLIESTVSLMVVSIIQEFPEITILTTEVYPVAPTHFGQRYFGTD
;
A
#
# COMPACT_ATOMS: atom_id res chain seq x y z
N VAL A 1 -5.50 -5.68 17.82
CA VAL A 1 -6.12 -5.83 16.49
C VAL A 1 -6.90 -4.58 16.06
N PHE A 2 -7.92 -4.13 16.82
CA PHE A 2 -8.74 -2.95 16.45
C PHE A 2 -7.92 -1.69 16.10
N SER A 3 -7.01 -1.26 16.99
CA SER A 3 -6.17 -0.07 16.74
C SER A 3 -5.28 -0.20 15.50
N ALA A 4 -4.79 -1.41 15.20
CA ALA A 4 -3.98 -1.66 14.01
C ALA A 4 -4.80 -1.47 12.74
N VAL A 5 -6.05 -1.95 12.70
CA VAL A 5 -6.96 -1.76 11.55
C VAL A 5 -7.23 -0.28 11.30
N CYS A 6 -7.42 0.52 12.35
CA CYS A 6 -7.61 1.97 12.23
C CYS A 6 -6.40 2.65 11.58
N ILE A 7 -5.19 2.33 12.06
CA ILE A 7 -3.95 2.89 11.51
C ILE A 7 -3.74 2.44 10.07
N ILE A 8 -3.93 1.15 9.78
CA ILE A 8 -3.83 0.59 8.43
C ILE A 8 -4.71 1.35 7.45
N ARG A 9 -5.96 1.65 7.83
CA ARG A 9 -6.87 2.40 6.95
C ARG A 9 -6.35 3.80 6.63
N VAL A 10 -5.86 4.53 7.62
CA VAL A 10 -5.28 5.88 7.42
C VAL A 10 -4.05 5.82 6.50
N VAL A 11 -3.15 4.85 6.72
CA VAL A 11 -1.95 4.68 5.89
C VAL A 11 -2.30 4.31 4.46
N VAL A 12 -3.28 3.43 4.29
CA VAL A 12 -3.78 3.03 2.97
C VAL A 12 -4.41 4.21 2.24
N GLU A 13 -5.26 5.00 2.91
CA GLU A 13 -5.87 6.21 2.33
C GLU A 13 -4.79 7.20 1.89
N GLU A 14 -3.77 7.42 2.71
CA GLU A 14 -2.65 8.29 2.34
C GLU A 14 -1.81 7.70 1.19
N GLY A 15 -1.66 6.38 1.13
CA GLY A 15 -1.04 5.69 0.00
C GLY A 15 -1.83 5.82 -1.30
N LEU A 16 -3.15 5.85 -1.23
CA LEU A 16 -4.01 6.08 -2.38
C LEU A 16 -3.88 7.52 -2.90
N ASN A 17 -3.72 8.50 -2.01
CA ASN A 17 -3.52 9.90 -2.39
C ASN A 17 -2.24 10.14 -3.20
N GLN A 18 -1.23 9.27 -3.08
CA GLN A 18 0.00 9.34 -3.88
C GLN A 18 -0.13 8.76 -5.29
N LEU A 19 -1.28 8.14 -5.62
CA LEU A 19 -1.53 7.56 -6.94
C LEU A 19 -2.10 8.61 -7.91
N PRO A 20 -1.99 8.40 -9.23
CA PRO A 20 -2.42 9.39 -10.21
C PRO A 20 -3.94 9.58 -10.23
N TYR A 21 -4.36 10.84 -10.31
CA TYR A 21 -5.74 11.28 -10.50
C TYR A 21 -5.82 12.19 -11.73
N SER A 22 -6.90 12.06 -12.49
CA SER A 22 -7.22 12.97 -13.60
C SER A 22 -8.36 13.91 -13.20
N GLU A 23 -8.27 15.19 -13.56
CA GLU A 23 -9.36 16.15 -13.34
C GLU A 23 -10.62 15.75 -14.13
N CYS A 24 -11.79 15.87 -13.51
CA CYS A 24 -13.05 15.64 -14.19
C CYS A 24 -14.15 16.56 -13.66
N THR A 25 -14.87 17.23 -14.55
CA THR A 25 -16.08 17.97 -14.19
C THR A 25 -17.27 17.02 -14.20
N VAL A 26 -18.00 16.94 -13.08
CA VAL A 26 -19.24 16.17 -12.96
C VAL A 26 -20.44 17.10 -12.85
N THR A 27 -21.56 16.70 -13.45
CA THR A 27 -22.83 17.43 -13.28
C THR A 27 -23.57 16.85 -12.08
N THR A 28 -23.83 17.67 -11.07
CA THR A 28 -24.59 17.26 -9.89
C THR A 28 -26.05 16.98 -10.26
N PRO A 29 -26.82 16.23 -9.44
CA PRO A 29 -28.26 16.05 -9.64
C PRO A 29 -29.05 17.36 -9.65
N THR A 30 -28.48 18.43 -9.07
CA THR A 30 -29.04 19.79 -9.08
C THR A 30 -28.73 20.58 -10.36
N GLY A 31 -27.99 20.02 -11.31
CA GLY A 31 -27.64 20.64 -12.59
C GLY A 31 -26.40 21.54 -12.57
N HIS A 32 -25.73 21.66 -11.42
CA HIS A 32 -24.50 22.44 -11.29
C HIS A 32 -23.27 21.61 -11.69
N LYS A 33 -22.27 22.25 -12.29
CA LYS A 33 -20.98 21.61 -12.58
C LYS A 33 -20.09 21.67 -11.34
N TYR A 34 -19.44 20.56 -11.02
CA TYR A 34 -18.47 20.44 -9.95
C TYR A 34 -17.15 19.91 -10.52
N ASP A 35 -16.07 20.65 -10.30
CA ASP A 35 -14.72 20.24 -10.70
C ASP A 35 -14.15 19.30 -9.63
N GLY A 36 -14.05 18.03 -9.99
CA GLY A 36 -13.53 16.97 -9.14
C GLY A 36 -12.34 16.27 -9.75
N VAL A 37 -11.96 15.17 -9.13
CA VAL A 37 -10.87 14.31 -9.58
C VAL A 37 -11.33 12.86 -9.67
N LYS A 38 -10.75 12.13 -10.60
CA LYS A 38 -11.03 10.73 -10.86
C LYS A 38 -9.76 9.92 -10.73
N PHE A 39 -9.81 8.87 -9.94
CA PHE A 39 -8.71 7.92 -9.78
C PHE A 39 -8.38 7.21 -11.10
N GLU A 40 -7.10 7.18 -11.49
CA GLU A 40 -6.66 6.50 -12.69
C GLU A 40 -6.61 4.98 -12.51
N LYS A 41 -7.05 4.25 -13.55
CA LYS A 41 -7.00 2.79 -13.57
C LYS A 41 -5.64 2.31 -14.05
N GLY A 42 -5.18 1.18 -13.52
CA GLY A 42 -3.93 0.54 -13.94
C GLY A 42 -2.97 0.30 -12.77
N ASN A 43 -3.17 0.99 -11.65
CA ASN A 43 -2.38 0.81 -10.43
C ASN A 43 -2.58 -0.60 -9.84
N CYS A 44 -1.53 -1.11 -9.21
CA CYS A 44 -1.58 -2.39 -8.48
C CYS A 44 -1.08 -2.23 -7.05
N GLY A 45 -1.68 -2.98 -6.14
CA GLY A 45 -1.18 -3.17 -4.79
C GLY A 45 -0.36 -4.45 -4.76
N VAL A 46 0.80 -4.43 -4.12
CA VAL A 46 1.61 -5.62 -3.88
C VAL A 46 1.66 -5.86 -2.38
N SER A 47 1.25 -7.05 -1.97
CA SER A 47 1.25 -7.46 -0.57
C SER A 47 2.31 -8.52 -0.35
N ILE A 48 3.16 -8.30 0.68
CA ILE A 48 4.19 -9.25 1.07
C ILE A 48 3.66 -10.12 2.19
N MET A 49 3.46 -11.41 1.89
CA MET A 49 3.00 -12.40 2.86
C MET A 49 4.04 -12.62 3.98
N ARG A 50 3.64 -12.92 5.21
CA ARG A 50 2.25 -13.07 5.71
C ARG A 50 1.66 -11.79 6.30
N SER A 51 2.49 -10.88 6.81
CA SER A 51 2.01 -9.68 7.51
C SER A 51 1.37 -8.63 6.58
N GLY A 52 1.69 -8.61 5.29
CA GLY A 52 1.07 -7.70 4.30
C GLY A 52 -0.43 -7.95 4.10
N GLU A 53 -0.90 -9.19 4.30
CA GLU A 53 -2.32 -9.55 4.18
C GLU A 53 -3.21 -8.73 5.13
N ALA A 54 -2.68 -8.36 6.31
CA ALA A 54 -3.39 -7.50 7.26
C ALA A 54 -3.77 -6.14 6.66
N MET A 55 -2.96 -5.62 5.74
CA MET A 55 -3.19 -4.34 5.07
C MET A 55 -4.11 -4.45 3.86
N GLU A 56 -4.20 -5.63 3.23
CA GLU A 56 -5.07 -5.86 2.07
C GLU A 56 -6.54 -5.63 2.41
N GLN A 57 -6.95 -5.99 3.63
CA GLN A 57 -8.33 -5.76 4.06
C GLN A 57 -8.64 -4.26 4.08
N GLY A 58 -7.73 -3.45 4.64
CA GLY A 58 -7.85 -1.98 4.62
C GLY A 58 -7.91 -1.44 3.19
N LEU A 59 -7.09 -1.95 2.29
CA LEU A 59 -7.11 -1.55 0.87
C LEU A 59 -8.44 -1.90 0.18
N ARG A 60 -8.98 -3.11 0.39
CA ARG A 60 -10.27 -3.51 -0.21
C ARG A 60 -11.44 -2.70 0.32
N ASP A 61 -11.38 -2.28 1.57
CA ASP A 61 -12.41 -1.43 2.19
C ASP A 61 -12.37 -0.01 1.62
N CYS A 62 -11.18 0.52 1.31
CA CYS A 62 -11.00 1.88 0.77
C CYS A 62 -11.17 1.94 -0.75
N CYS A 63 -10.60 0.99 -1.50
CA CYS A 63 -10.55 1.02 -2.96
C CYS A 63 -10.64 -0.38 -3.59
N ARG A 64 -11.80 -0.70 -4.17
CA ARG A 64 -12.03 -1.96 -4.91
C ARG A 64 -11.43 -1.99 -6.31
N SER A 65 -10.91 -0.86 -6.80
CA SER A 65 -10.41 -0.70 -8.17
C SER A 65 -8.97 -1.16 -8.35
N ILE A 66 -8.22 -1.34 -7.26
CA ILE A 66 -6.81 -1.73 -7.30
C ILE A 66 -6.70 -3.26 -7.28
N ARG A 67 -5.92 -3.80 -8.22
CA ARG A 67 -5.60 -5.24 -8.21
C ARG A 67 -4.51 -5.50 -7.20
N ILE A 68 -4.75 -6.45 -6.30
CA ILE A 68 -3.77 -6.91 -5.33
C ILE A 68 -3.01 -8.10 -5.91
N VAL A 69 -1.69 -8.05 -5.88
CA VAL A 69 -0.80 -9.13 -6.31
C VAL A 69 -0.02 -9.66 -5.11
N TYR A 70 0.04 -10.98 -5.02
CA TYR A 70 0.70 -11.71 -3.94
C TYR A 70 2.14 -12.07 -4.33
N ASN A 71 3.01 -12.21 -3.32
CA ASN A 71 4.37 -12.74 -3.45
C ASN A 71 5.28 -11.95 -4.39
N ALA A 72 5.24 -10.62 -4.33
CA ALA A 72 6.18 -9.76 -5.07
C ALA A 72 6.16 -9.93 -6.60
N LYS A 73 5.17 -10.62 -7.17
CA LYS A 73 5.10 -10.83 -8.62
C LYS A 73 4.64 -9.56 -9.30
N PHE A 74 5.57 -8.80 -9.84
CA PHE A 74 5.22 -7.60 -10.58
C PHE A 74 4.61 -7.96 -11.94
N PRO A 75 3.56 -7.24 -12.39
CA PRO A 75 3.06 -7.39 -13.75
C PRO A 75 4.12 -6.88 -14.75
N LEU A 76 4.12 -7.44 -15.96
CA LEU A 76 5.11 -7.14 -17.02
C LEU A 76 5.15 -5.64 -17.41
N ASP A 77 4.10 -4.88 -17.10
CA ASP A 77 3.95 -3.47 -17.39
C ASP A 77 4.10 -2.56 -16.17
N ILE A 78 4.92 -2.97 -15.19
CA ILE A 78 5.24 -2.19 -13.99
C ILE A 78 5.76 -0.78 -14.30
N ASN A 79 6.58 -0.63 -15.34
CA ASN A 79 7.21 0.65 -15.70
C ASN A 79 6.22 1.77 -16.03
N ARG A 80 4.95 1.44 -16.31
CA ARG A 80 3.90 2.41 -16.65
C ARG A 80 2.83 2.56 -15.55
N ARG A 81 3.00 1.87 -14.42
CA ARG A 81 2.01 1.78 -13.34
C ARG A 81 2.63 2.24 -12.03
N LYS A 82 1.85 2.92 -11.19
CA LYS A 82 2.25 3.14 -9.80
C LYS A 82 1.86 1.90 -8.98
N VAL A 83 2.80 1.42 -8.16
CA VAL A 83 2.66 0.22 -7.35
C VAL A 83 2.62 0.62 -5.88
N LEU A 84 1.58 0.20 -5.16
CA LEU A 84 1.46 0.39 -3.73
C LEU A 84 1.96 -0.87 -3.01
N LEU A 85 3.18 -0.84 -2.49
CA LEU A 85 3.74 -1.94 -1.70
C LEU A 85 3.24 -1.84 -0.25
N MET A 86 2.58 -2.88 0.24
CA MET A 86 2.01 -2.90 1.58
C MET A 86 2.74 -3.92 2.46
N TYR A 87 3.40 -3.42 3.49
CA TYR A 87 3.97 -4.24 4.55
C TYR A 87 4.03 -3.46 5.86
N PRO A 88 3.53 -4.02 6.98
CA PRO A 88 3.36 -3.27 8.22
C PRO A 88 4.66 -2.98 8.99
N ILE A 89 5.76 -3.68 8.70
CA ILE A 89 7.04 -3.46 9.39
C ILE A 89 8.20 -3.55 8.41
N LEU A 90 8.86 -2.45 8.09
CA LEU A 90 10.12 -2.49 7.34
C LEU A 90 11.29 -2.63 8.33
N THR A 91 12.05 -3.72 8.25
CA THR A 91 13.24 -3.95 9.11
C THR A 91 14.48 -4.03 8.25
N ASN A 92 15.60 -3.50 8.73
CA ASN A 92 16.91 -3.65 8.09
C ASN A 92 17.58 -5.00 8.40
N LEU A 93 16.90 -5.94 9.09
CA LEU A 93 17.50 -7.22 9.44
C LEU A 93 17.74 -8.03 8.16
N ILE A 94 19.03 -8.22 7.87
CA ILE A 94 19.61 -8.88 6.69
C ILE A 94 19.06 -10.31 6.50
N GLU A 95 18.58 -10.94 7.58
CA GLU A 95 18.02 -12.30 7.54
C GLU A 95 16.54 -12.35 7.13
N SER A 96 15.83 -11.23 7.10
CA SER A 96 14.45 -11.23 6.62
C SER A 96 14.44 -11.11 5.09
N THR A 97 13.84 -12.08 4.40
CA THR A 97 13.61 -12.04 2.93
C THR A 97 12.96 -10.73 2.49
N VAL A 98 12.21 -10.08 3.39
CA VAL A 98 11.54 -8.79 3.16
C VAL A 98 12.52 -7.62 3.11
N SER A 99 13.51 -7.57 3.99
CA SER A 99 14.55 -6.52 3.98
C SER A 99 15.31 -6.53 2.65
N LEU A 100 15.72 -7.71 2.21
CA LEU A 100 16.41 -7.87 0.92
C LEU A 100 15.53 -7.42 -0.25
N MET A 101 14.24 -7.77 -0.25
CA MET A 101 13.32 -7.34 -1.29
C MET A 101 13.15 -5.81 -1.31
N VAL A 102 12.99 -5.17 -0.16
CA VAL A 102 12.80 -3.72 -0.05
C VAL A 102 14.07 -2.99 -0.46
N VAL A 103 15.24 -3.44 -0.01
CA VAL A 103 16.54 -2.86 -0.41
C VAL A 103 16.75 -3.00 -1.92
N SER A 104 16.48 -4.18 -2.50
CA SER A 104 16.57 -4.37 -3.94
C SER A 104 15.61 -3.45 -4.71
N ILE A 105 14.37 -3.30 -4.24
CA ILE A 105 13.40 -2.39 -4.88
C ILE A 105 13.86 -0.93 -4.80
N ILE A 106 14.39 -0.47 -3.66
CA ILE A 106 14.88 0.90 -3.50
C ILE A 106 16.09 1.14 -4.41
N GLN A 107 16.98 0.15 -4.55
CA GLN A 107 18.13 0.23 -5.44
C GLN A 107 17.73 0.20 -6.92
N GLU A 108 16.73 -0.60 -7.28
CA GLU A 108 16.27 -0.79 -8.65
C GLU A 108 15.34 0.36 -9.13
N PHE A 109 14.58 0.95 -8.20
CA PHE A 109 13.64 2.05 -8.45
C PHE A 109 13.90 3.23 -7.50
N PRO A 110 14.88 4.10 -7.81
CA PRO A 110 15.27 5.20 -6.93
C PRO A 110 14.19 6.29 -6.75
N GLU A 111 13.17 6.32 -7.61
CA GLU A 111 12.01 7.22 -7.50
C GLU A 111 10.87 6.65 -6.61
N ILE A 112 11.15 5.64 -5.79
CA ILE A 112 10.14 5.05 -4.90
C ILE A 112 9.81 5.99 -3.74
N THR A 113 8.51 6.20 -3.50
CA THR A 113 8.01 6.91 -2.31
C THR A 113 7.67 5.90 -1.22
N ILE A 114 8.30 6.02 -0.06
CA ILE A 114 8.00 5.20 1.12
C ILE A 114 7.09 5.98 2.06
N LEU A 115 5.93 5.41 2.39
CA LEU A 115 5.02 5.93 3.40
C LEU A 115 5.09 5.03 4.64
N THR A 116 5.37 5.64 5.79
CA THR A 116 5.38 4.94 7.08
C THR A 116 4.77 5.84 8.15
N THR A 117 4.13 5.24 9.15
CA THR A 117 3.58 5.98 10.30
C THR A 117 4.65 6.35 11.30
N GLU A 118 5.65 5.48 11.47
CA GLU A 118 6.68 5.62 12.50
C GLU A 118 8.01 5.04 12.01
N VAL A 119 9.11 5.52 12.58
CA VAL A 119 10.46 5.01 12.34
C VAL A 119 11.10 4.75 13.69
N TYR A 120 11.48 3.50 13.94
CA TYR A 120 12.14 3.08 15.18
C TYR A 120 13.53 2.49 14.90
N PRO A 121 14.51 2.68 15.81
CA PRO A 121 15.83 2.06 15.68
C PRO A 121 15.78 0.53 15.68
N VAL A 122 14.83 -0.06 16.41
CA VAL A 122 14.60 -1.50 16.48
C VAL A 122 13.14 -1.76 16.15
N ALA A 123 12.89 -2.45 15.05
CA ALA A 123 11.56 -2.76 14.60
C ALA A 123 10.99 -3.99 15.35
N PRO A 124 9.73 -3.96 15.80
CA PRO A 124 9.10 -5.09 16.47
C PRO A 124 8.91 -6.25 15.49
N THR A 125 9.19 -7.49 15.89
CA THR A 125 9.09 -8.69 15.02
C THR A 125 7.74 -9.43 15.15
N HIS A 126 6.92 -9.06 16.13
CA HIS A 126 5.73 -9.83 16.54
C HIS A 126 4.40 -9.37 15.93
N PHE A 127 4.39 -8.43 14.97
CA PHE A 127 3.12 -7.93 14.42
C PHE A 127 2.27 -9.06 13.83
N GLY A 128 2.86 -9.93 13.00
CA GLY A 128 2.12 -11.04 12.39
C GLY A 128 1.48 -11.95 13.44
N GLN A 129 2.26 -12.35 14.45
CA GLN A 129 1.77 -13.22 15.54
C GLN A 129 0.62 -12.58 16.31
N ARG A 130 0.78 -11.31 16.73
CA ARG A 130 -0.24 -10.57 17.49
C ARG A 130 -1.47 -10.20 16.67
N TYR A 131 -1.30 -9.96 15.37
CA TYR A 131 -2.41 -9.59 14.48
C TYR A 131 -3.28 -10.79 14.13
N PHE A 132 -2.64 -11.92 13.80
CA PHE A 132 -3.34 -13.16 13.44
C PHE A 132 -3.66 -14.08 14.62
N GLY A 133 -3.18 -13.76 15.83
CA GLY A 133 -3.42 -14.56 17.04
C GLY A 133 -2.75 -15.92 16.99
N THR A 134 -1.53 -16.00 16.44
CA THR A 134 -0.76 -17.26 16.32
C THR A 134 0.33 -17.37 17.39
N ASP A 135 0.11 -16.78 18.57
CA ASP A 135 0.94 -16.97 19.77
C ASP A 135 0.62 -18.32 20.44
#